data_AF-A0AAT9GBG2-F1
#
_entry.id   AF-A0AAT9GBG2-F1
#
_cell.length_a   1.000
_cell.length_b   1.000
_cell.length_c   1.000
_cell.angle_alpha   90.00
_cell.angle_beta   90.00
_cell.angle_gamma   90.00
#
_symmetry.space_group_name_H-M   'P 1'
#
loop_
_entity.id
_entity.type
_entity.pdbx_description
1 polymer ?
#
loop_
_entity_poly.entity_id
_entity_poly.type
_entity_poly.pdbx_seq_one_letter_code
_entity_poly.pdbx_strand_id
1 'polypeptide(L)'
;MVDKGSKFETFALRIQEAINNLDEISRSSIEALVCSLEAIEKSLRKLDKMLSEQGEKDDDSKLLTTVPGVGIIVAMTYKAAIDNPHRFEKSDTVGAYIGLTPRQYSSGEVDRHGSISKMGPAECRSMLYEAAQTMLTVTKRTFKLKNWGCEEKRNEKSNCSSSKKISCNYA
;
A
#
# COMPACT_ATOMS: atom_id res chain seq x y z
N MET A 1 -4.73 5.18 -23.36
CA MET A 1 -4.09 5.43 -22.06
C MET A 1 -2.71 5.98 -22.36
N VAL A 2 -2.45 7.25 -22.04
CA VAL A 2 -1.19 7.91 -22.41
C VAL A 2 -0.08 7.29 -21.58
N ASP A 3 0.81 6.53 -22.22
CA ASP A 3 2.17 6.26 -21.71
C ASP A 3 2.86 7.61 -21.58
N LYS A 4 2.64 8.27 -20.44
CA LYS A 4 3.53 9.34 -20.00
C LYS A 4 4.86 8.62 -19.76
N GLY A 5 5.88 8.98 -20.55
CA GLY A 5 7.23 8.43 -20.46
C GLY A 5 7.56 8.11 -19.02
N SER A 6 7.95 6.87 -18.77
CA SER A 6 7.99 6.33 -17.42
C SER A 6 8.78 7.27 -16.51
N LYS A 7 8.39 7.39 -15.23
CA LYS A 7 9.09 8.29 -14.29
C LYS A 7 10.62 8.13 -14.34
N PHE A 8 11.05 6.91 -14.65
CA PHE A 8 12.42 6.54 -14.92
C PHE A 8 13.06 7.24 -16.13
N GLU A 9 12.41 7.28 -17.29
CA GLU A 9 12.95 7.98 -18.47
C GLU A 9 13.18 9.46 -18.16
N THR A 10 12.26 10.09 -17.42
CA THR A 10 12.45 11.47 -16.96
C THR A 10 13.62 11.61 -15.97
N PHE A 11 13.84 10.59 -15.13
CA PHE A 11 14.93 10.56 -14.17
C PHE A 11 16.29 10.33 -14.85
N ALA A 12 16.38 9.39 -15.78
CA ALA A 12 17.59 9.09 -16.55
C ALA A 12 18.04 10.31 -17.36
N LEU A 13 17.11 11.02 -18.02
CA LEU A 13 17.40 12.27 -18.73
C LEU A 13 17.98 13.35 -17.80
N ARG A 14 17.37 13.55 -16.62
CA ARG A 14 17.89 14.51 -15.62
C ARG A 14 19.27 14.14 -15.10
N ILE A 15 19.54 12.85 -14.97
CA ILE A 15 20.87 12.38 -14.56
C ILE A 15 21.89 12.66 -15.66
N GLN A 16 21.57 12.38 -16.92
CA GLN A 16 22.48 12.69 -18.04
C GLN A 16 22.80 14.19 -18.11
N GLU A 17 21.82 15.07 -17.89
CA GLU A 17 22.05 16.51 -17.80
C GLU A 17 22.98 16.89 -16.63
N ALA A 18 22.82 16.24 -15.46
CA ALA A 18 23.59 16.53 -14.26
C ALA A 18 25.05 16.02 -14.32
N ILE A 19 25.31 14.95 -15.07
CA ILE A 19 26.65 14.33 -15.15
C ILE A 19 27.59 15.08 -16.12
N ASN A 20 27.07 15.93 -17.01
CA ASN A 20 27.87 16.60 -18.04
C ASN A 20 29.08 17.37 -17.49
N ASN A 21 28.98 17.94 -16.28
CA ASN A 21 30.04 18.74 -15.66
C ASN A 21 30.93 17.98 -14.67
N LEU A 22 30.76 16.66 -14.53
CA LEU A 22 31.56 15.84 -13.59
C LEU A 22 32.87 15.34 -14.20
N ASP A 23 33.77 14.88 -13.33
CA ASP A 23 34.97 14.16 -13.73
C ASP A 23 34.63 12.79 -14.39
N GLU A 24 35.55 12.28 -15.19
CA GLU A 24 35.34 11.07 -16.00
C GLU A 24 35.08 9.80 -15.17
N ILE A 25 35.70 9.70 -13.99
CA ILE A 25 35.55 8.55 -13.08
C ILE A 25 34.15 8.58 -12.45
N SER A 26 33.71 9.73 -11.95
CA SER A 26 32.37 9.93 -11.42
C SER A 26 31.30 9.70 -12.48
N ARG A 27 31.50 10.21 -13.71
CA ARG A 27 30.58 9.99 -14.85
C ARG A 27 30.41 8.50 -15.14
N SER A 28 31.51 7.78 -15.35
CA SER A 28 31.49 6.35 -15.68
C SER A 28 30.83 5.52 -14.58
N SER A 29 31.09 5.86 -13.31
CA SER A 29 30.50 5.16 -12.16
C SER A 29 28.98 5.35 -12.09
N ILE A 30 28.49 6.57 -12.32
CA ILE A 30 27.04 6.85 -12.30
C ILE A 30 26.36 6.21 -13.51
N GLU A 31 26.97 6.26 -14.70
CA GLU A 31 26.44 5.58 -15.89
C GLU A 31 26.26 4.08 -15.68
N ALA A 32 27.22 3.41 -15.01
CA ALA A 32 27.09 1.99 -14.67
C ALA A 32 25.91 1.71 -13.71
N LEU A 33 25.67 2.61 -12.73
CA LEU A 33 24.52 2.52 -11.82
C LEU A 33 23.19 2.75 -12.56
N VAL A 34 23.13 3.70 -13.48
CA VAL A 34 21.94 3.95 -14.32
C VAL A 34 21.63 2.74 -15.18
N CYS A 35 22.64 2.16 -15.84
CA CYS A 35 22.48 0.93 -16.63
C CYS A 35 21.95 -0.24 -15.77
N SER A 36 22.44 -0.36 -14.54
CA SER A 36 21.97 -1.40 -13.60
C SER A 36 20.51 -1.17 -13.21
N LEU A 37 20.13 0.08 -12.96
CA LEU A 37 18.76 0.44 -12.61
C LEU A 37 17.79 0.20 -13.79
N GLU A 38 18.21 0.50 -15.02
CA GLU A 38 17.44 0.18 -16.24
C GLU A 38 17.16 -1.32 -16.37
N ALA A 39 18.16 -2.16 -16.10
CA ALA A 39 18.01 -3.60 -16.16
C ALA A 39 17.02 -4.13 -15.11
N ILE A 40 17.08 -3.58 -13.89
CA ILE A 40 16.15 -3.91 -12.80
C ILE A 40 14.73 -3.47 -13.16
N GLU A 41 14.55 -2.25 -13.67
CA GLU A 41 13.24 -1.75 -14.09
C GLU A 41 12.61 -2.61 -15.20
N LYS A 42 13.41 -2.99 -16.19
CA LYS A 42 12.94 -3.86 -17.27
C LYS A 42 12.48 -5.22 -16.75
N SER A 43 13.22 -5.78 -15.79
CA SER A 43 12.88 -7.04 -15.13
C SER A 43 11.60 -6.90 -14.30
N LEU A 44 11.45 -5.81 -13.55
CA LEU A 44 10.26 -5.50 -12.76
C LEU A 44 9.01 -5.42 -13.66
N ARG A 45 9.07 -4.64 -14.75
CA ARG A 45 7.95 -4.51 -15.70
C ARG A 45 7.54 -5.85 -16.32
N LYS A 46 8.53 -6.71 -16.61
CA LYS A 46 8.26 -8.05 -17.13
C LYS A 46 7.49 -8.88 -16.10
N LEU A 47 7.92 -8.87 -14.84
CA LEU A 47 7.25 -9.60 -13.76
C LEU A 47 5.86 -9.04 -13.47
N ASP A 48 5.70 -7.71 -13.43
CA ASP A 48 4.40 -7.06 -13.26
C ASP A 48 3.42 -7.46 -14.37
N LYS A 49 3.89 -7.49 -15.62
CA LYS A 49 3.09 -7.93 -16.76
C LYS A 49 2.66 -9.39 -16.61
N MET A 50 3.60 -10.28 -16.28
CA MET A 50 3.29 -11.70 -16.05
C MET A 50 2.27 -11.89 -14.92
N LEU A 51 2.42 -11.13 -13.83
CA LEU A 51 1.49 -11.19 -12.70
C LEU A 51 0.10 -10.66 -13.06
N SER A 52 0.03 -9.56 -13.84
CA SER A 52 -1.23 -9.02 -14.35
C SER A 52 -1.94 -10.03 -15.26
N GLU A 53 -1.23 -10.63 -16.21
CA GLU A 53 -1.77 -11.64 -17.12
C GLU A 53 -2.27 -12.88 -16.37
N GLN A 54 -1.58 -13.28 -15.30
CA GLN A 54 -2.01 -14.39 -14.46
C GLN A 54 -3.26 -14.02 -13.64
N GLY A 55 -3.28 -12.84 -13.04
CA GLY A 55 -4.43 -12.36 -12.28
C GLY A 55 -5.68 -12.14 -13.13
N GLU A 56 -5.53 -11.73 -14.39
CA GLU A 56 -6.63 -11.60 -15.36
C GLU A 56 -7.22 -12.95 -15.79
N LYS A 57 -6.55 -14.07 -15.51
CA LYS A 57 -7.10 -15.42 -15.74
C LYS A 57 -7.77 -15.99 -14.49
N ASP A 58 -7.53 -15.40 -13.33
CA ASP A 58 -8.01 -15.87 -12.04
C ASP A 58 -9.32 -15.18 -11.62
N ASP A 59 -10.37 -15.96 -11.44
CA ASP A 59 -11.70 -15.41 -11.18
C ASP A 59 -11.82 -14.78 -9.78
N ASP A 60 -11.12 -15.32 -8.78
CA ASP A 60 -11.04 -14.71 -7.44
C ASP A 60 -10.38 -13.32 -7.50
N SER A 61 -9.27 -13.22 -8.22
CA SER A 61 -8.54 -11.96 -8.37
C SER A 61 -9.35 -10.90 -9.12
N LYS A 62 -10.10 -11.30 -10.15
CA LYS A 62 -11.07 -10.42 -10.81
C LYS A 62 -12.15 -9.94 -9.86
N LEU A 63 -12.72 -10.85 -9.05
CA LEU A 63 -13.74 -10.51 -8.07
C LEU A 63 -13.20 -9.51 -7.04
N LEU A 64 -12.01 -9.72 -6.51
CA LEU A 64 -11.35 -8.80 -5.58
C LEU A 64 -11.10 -7.42 -6.20
N THR A 65 -10.71 -7.37 -7.48
CA THR A 65 -10.44 -6.13 -8.22
C THR A 65 -11.71 -5.29 -8.47
N THR A 66 -12.91 -5.86 -8.26
CA THR A 66 -14.16 -5.07 -8.30
C THR A 66 -14.27 -4.05 -7.17
N VAL A 67 -13.51 -4.24 -6.08
CA VAL A 67 -13.47 -3.31 -4.95
C VAL A 67 -12.69 -2.06 -5.34
N PRO A 68 -13.27 -0.84 -5.19
CA PRO A 68 -12.57 0.40 -5.52
C PRO A 68 -11.26 0.55 -4.76
N GLY A 69 -10.16 0.80 -5.47
CA GLY A 69 -8.82 0.93 -4.89
C GLY A 69 -8.03 -0.37 -4.84
N VAL A 70 -8.67 -1.53 -5.04
CA VAL A 70 -7.98 -2.82 -5.17
C VAL A 70 -7.58 -3.02 -6.64
N GLY A 71 -6.29 -3.10 -6.90
CA GLY A 71 -5.73 -3.48 -8.20
C GLY A 71 -5.32 -4.95 -8.24
N ILE A 72 -4.93 -5.45 -9.42
CA ILE A 72 -4.61 -6.87 -9.61
C ILE A 72 -3.46 -7.35 -8.72
N ILE A 73 -2.43 -6.53 -8.53
CA ILE A 73 -1.30 -6.85 -7.67
C ILE A 73 -1.78 -7.00 -6.22
N VAL A 74 -2.60 -6.08 -5.72
CA VAL A 74 -3.15 -6.13 -4.37
C VAL A 74 -4.03 -7.38 -4.20
N ALA A 75 -4.87 -7.69 -5.18
CA ALA A 75 -5.74 -8.87 -5.17
C ALA A 75 -4.92 -10.17 -5.11
N MET A 76 -3.90 -10.29 -5.96
CA MET A 76 -3.01 -11.45 -5.99
C MET A 76 -2.20 -11.59 -4.69
N THR A 77 -1.69 -10.47 -4.13
CA THR A 77 -0.99 -10.48 -2.84
C THR A 77 -1.92 -10.92 -1.72
N TYR A 78 -3.17 -10.44 -1.69
CA TYR A 78 -4.16 -10.86 -0.70
C TYR A 78 -4.49 -12.34 -0.84
N LYS A 79 -4.74 -12.82 -2.06
CA LYS A 79 -4.99 -14.24 -2.33
C LYS A 79 -3.82 -15.11 -1.88
N ALA A 80 -2.59 -14.72 -2.21
CA ALA A 80 -1.38 -15.43 -1.78
C ALA A 80 -1.19 -15.42 -0.25
N ALA A 81 -1.57 -14.34 0.42
CA ALA A 81 -1.51 -14.24 1.88
C ALA A 81 -2.54 -15.14 2.58
N ILE A 82 -3.72 -15.33 1.97
CA ILE A 82 -4.79 -16.18 2.51
C ILE A 82 -4.56 -17.66 2.17
N ASP A 83 -4.05 -17.94 0.96
CA ASP A 83 -3.80 -19.27 0.39
C ASP A 83 -5.07 -20.17 0.33
N ASN A 84 -5.54 -20.64 1.48
CA ASN A 84 -6.77 -21.40 1.62
C ASN A 84 -7.85 -20.61 2.40
N PRO A 85 -8.91 -20.10 1.72
CA PRO A 85 -9.98 -19.34 2.36
C PRO A 85 -10.81 -20.18 3.34
N HIS A 86 -10.89 -21.50 3.16
CA HIS A 86 -11.65 -22.39 4.05
C HIS A 86 -11.00 -22.58 5.42
N ARG A 87 -9.77 -22.09 5.64
CA ARG A 87 -9.15 -22.04 6.97
C ARG A 87 -9.90 -21.09 7.92
N PHE A 88 -10.62 -20.11 7.39
CA PHE A 88 -11.34 -19.12 8.18
C PHE A 88 -12.81 -19.49 8.31
N GLU A 89 -13.28 -19.73 9.54
CA GLU A 89 -14.70 -19.96 9.81
C GLU A 89 -15.55 -18.72 9.55
N LYS A 90 -14.96 -17.53 9.75
CA LYS A 90 -15.62 -16.22 9.62
C LYS A 90 -14.70 -15.24 8.90
N SER A 91 -15.25 -14.45 7.99
CA SER A 91 -14.55 -13.38 7.27
C SER A 91 -13.85 -12.39 8.20
N ASP A 92 -14.45 -12.10 9.35
CA ASP A 92 -13.97 -11.07 10.27
C ASP A 92 -12.63 -11.44 10.92
N THR A 93 -12.33 -12.73 11.00
CA THR A 93 -11.05 -13.23 11.55
C THR A 93 -9.86 -12.96 10.63
N VAL A 94 -10.11 -12.69 9.34
CA VAL A 94 -9.05 -12.36 8.37
C VAL A 94 -8.35 -11.05 8.73
N GLY A 95 -9.09 -10.07 9.25
CA GLY A 95 -8.51 -8.81 9.72
C GLY A 95 -7.50 -9.02 10.85
N ALA A 96 -7.80 -9.96 11.76
CA ALA A 96 -6.88 -10.33 12.84
C ALA A 96 -5.64 -11.07 12.32
N TYR A 97 -5.83 -11.96 11.35
CA TYR A 97 -4.74 -12.71 10.70
C TYR A 97 -3.73 -11.81 9.99
N ILE A 98 -4.20 -10.77 9.29
CA ILE A 98 -3.36 -9.78 8.60
C ILE A 98 -2.80 -8.72 9.59
N GLY A 99 -3.24 -8.75 10.84
CA GLY A 99 -2.82 -7.81 11.89
C GLY A 99 -3.36 -6.40 11.71
N LEU A 100 -4.56 -6.28 11.14
CA LEU A 100 -5.31 -5.03 10.99
C LEU A 100 -6.18 -4.72 12.22
N THR A 101 -6.31 -5.64 13.16
CA THR A 101 -7.06 -5.43 14.41
C THR A 101 -6.20 -4.73 15.47
N PRO A 102 -6.82 -3.90 16.34
CA PRO A 102 -6.12 -3.31 17.48
C PRO A 102 -5.63 -4.41 18.42
N ARG A 103 -4.47 -4.20 19.03
CA ARG A 103 -3.98 -5.05 20.10
C ARG A 103 -4.84 -4.83 21.34
N GLN A 104 -5.41 -5.91 21.88
CA GLN A 104 -6.14 -5.87 23.13
C GLN A 104 -5.23 -6.32 24.28
N TYR A 105 -5.23 -5.56 25.39
CA TYR A 105 -4.58 -5.93 26.63
C TYR A 105 -5.65 -5.96 27.73
N SER A 106 -6.02 -7.16 28.16
CA SER A 106 -7.03 -7.38 29.20
C SER A 106 -6.43 -8.23 30.32
N SER A 107 -6.32 -7.66 31.51
CA SER A 107 -5.83 -8.34 32.72
C SER A 107 -6.93 -8.56 33.76
N GLY A 108 -8.20 -8.56 33.33
CA GLY A 108 -9.38 -8.74 34.19
C GLY A 108 -9.88 -7.46 34.87
N GLU A 109 -8.99 -6.54 35.24
CA GLU A 109 -9.34 -5.27 35.89
C GLU A 109 -9.23 -4.06 34.96
N VAL A 110 -8.43 -4.19 33.89
CA VAL A 110 -8.15 -3.13 32.92
C VAL A 110 -8.27 -3.70 31.52
N ASP A 111 -9.10 -3.08 30.69
CA ASP A 111 -9.19 -3.36 29.25
C ASP A 111 -8.70 -2.14 28.47
N ARG A 112 -7.62 -2.31 27.70
CA ARG A 112 -7.02 -1.25 26.88
C ARG A 112 -6.87 -1.72 25.44
N HIS A 113 -7.33 -0.88 24.52
CA HIS A 113 -7.13 -1.04 23.08
C HIS A 113 -5.92 -0.20 22.65
N GLY A 114 -4.91 -0.87 22.09
CA GLY A 114 -3.67 -0.25 21.62
C GLY A 114 -3.64 -0.03 20.10
N SER A 115 -2.43 0.16 19.57
CA SER A 115 -2.19 0.20 18.13
C SER A 115 -2.53 -1.14 17.46
N ILE A 116 -2.63 -1.16 16.12
CA ILE A 116 -2.82 -2.40 15.36
C ILE A 116 -1.77 -3.45 15.76
N SER A 117 -2.16 -4.72 15.79
CA SER A 117 -1.29 -5.80 16.29
C SER A 117 -0.01 -5.96 15.46
N LYS A 118 -0.09 -5.64 14.16
CA LYS A 118 0.96 -5.84 13.16
C LYS A 118 1.38 -7.30 12.96
N MET A 119 0.65 -8.26 13.52
CA MET A 119 0.90 -9.69 13.30
C MET A 119 0.59 -10.10 11.86
N GLY A 120 1.20 -11.19 11.38
CA GLY A 120 0.95 -11.71 10.04
C GLY A 120 1.70 -10.99 8.90
N PRO A 121 1.27 -11.17 7.64
CA PRO A 121 2.01 -10.75 6.45
C PRO A 121 2.06 -9.22 6.31
N ALA A 122 3.24 -8.65 6.55
CA ALA A 122 3.46 -7.21 6.47
C ALA A 122 3.20 -6.64 5.06
N GLU A 123 3.57 -7.37 4.01
CA GLU A 123 3.37 -6.97 2.62
C GLU A 123 1.88 -6.85 2.27
N CYS A 124 1.07 -7.84 2.64
CA CYS A 124 -0.37 -7.80 2.42
C CYS A 124 -1.01 -6.61 3.14
N ARG A 125 -0.59 -6.34 4.38
CA ARG A 125 -1.08 -5.17 5.12
C ARG A 125 -0.72 -3.86 4.43
N SER A 126 0.52 -3.71 3.95
CA SER A 126 0.96 -2.52 3.20
C SER A 126 0.15 -2.34 1.91
N MET A 127 -0.06 -3.42 1.14
CA MET A 127 -0.84 -3.38 -0.09
C MET A 127 -2.31 -2.98 0.15
N LEU A 128 -2.93 -3.51 1.21
CA LEU A 128 -4.30 -3.13 1.59
C LEU A 128 -4.37 -1.67 2.06
N TYR A 129 -3.35 -1.17 2.74
CA TYR A 129 -3.26 0.24 3.11
C TYR A 129 -3.18 1.15 1.88
N GLU A 130 -2.33 0.81 0.91
CA GLU A 130 -2.24 1.56 -0.36
C GLU A 130 -3.55 1.53 -1.14
N ALA A 131 -4.23 0.38 -1.17
CA ALA A 131 -5.55 0.26 -1.78
C ALA A 131 -6.59 1.17 -1.10
N ALA A 132 -6.64 1.17 0.24
CA ALA A 132 -7.51 2.05 1.01
C ALA A 132 -7.17 3.53 0.80
N GLN A 133 -5.88 3.88 0.73
CA GLN A 133 -5.46 5.25 0.48
C GLN A 133 -5.84 5.70 -0.93
N THR A 134 -5.65 4.86 -1.94
CA THR A 134 -6.07 5.09 -3.33
C THR A 134 -7.59 5.27 -3.42
N MET A 135 -8.34 4.44 -2.69
CA MET A 135 -9.79 4.52 -2.57
C MET A 135 -10.23 5.90 -2.01
N LEU A 136 -9.56 6.40 -0.98
CA LEU A 136 -9.92 7.66 -0.34
C LEU A 136 -9.47 8.91 -1.12
N THR A 137 -8.32 8.85 -1.80
CA THR A 137 -7.65 10.04 -2.37
C THR A 137 -7.76 10.15 -3.88
N VAL A 138 -7.65 9.04 -4.61
CA VAL A 138 -7.57 9.03 -6.07
C VAL A 138 -8.94 8.76 -6.71
N THR A 139 -9.71 7.86 -6.12
CA THR A 139 -11.00 7.45 -6.68
C THR A 139 -11.99 8.60 -6.66
N LYS A 140 -12.49 9.04 -7.82
CA LYS A 140 -13.42 10.18 -7.92
C LYS A 140 -14.84 9.82 -7.47
N ARG A 141 -15.28 8.59 -7.74
CA ARG A 141 -16.61 8.09 -7.36
C ARG A 141 -16.79 8.13 -5.83
N THR A 142 -17.99 8.51 -5.40
CA THR A 142 -18.40 8.45 -3.99
C THR A 142 -19.27 7.22 -3.75
N PHE A 143 -19.11 6.61 -2.58
CA PHE A 143 -19.87 5.46 -2.12
C PHE A 143 -19.82 5.42 -0.58
N LYS A 144 -20.71 4.63 0.05
CA LYS A 144 -20.89 4.61 1.51
C LYS A 144 -19.58 4.45 2.27
N LEU A 145 -18.75 3.48 1.88
CA LEU A 145 -17.47 3.21 2.54
C LEU A 145 -16.48 4.38 2.45
N LYS A 146 -16.39 5.06 1.29
CA LYS A 146 -15.54 6.25 1.14
C LYS A 146 -16.05 7.40 2.00
N ASN A 147 -17.36 7.63 2.02
CA ASN A 147 -17.96 8.70 2.83
C ASN A 147 -17.70 8.45 4.32
N TRP A 148 -17.94 7.23 4.80
CA TRP A 148 -17.62 6.81 6.16
C TRP A 148 -16.13 7.01 6.48
N GLY A 149 -15.22 6.56 5.62
CA GLY A 149 -13.78 6.74 5.86
C GLY A 149 -13.32 8.20 5.84
N CYS A 150 -13.95 9.06 5.02
CA CYS A 150 -13.70 10.50 5.04
C CYS A 150 -14.26 11.17 6.30
N GLU A 151 -15.39 10.71 6.82
CA GLU A 151 -15.99 11.17 8.07
C GLU A 151 -15.11 10.79 9.27
N GLU A 152 -14.63 9.53 9.33
CA GLU A 152 -13.74 9.08 10.40
C GLU A 152 -12.43 9.89 10.43
N LYS A 153 -11.84 10.17 9.27
CA LYS A 153 -10.67 11.06 9.16
C LYS A 153 -10.95 12.50 9.64
N ARG A 154 -12.20 12.99 9.55
CA ARG A 154 -12.59 14.31 10.10
C ARG A 154 -12.75 14.21 11.61
N ASN A 155 -13.40 13.17 12.10
CA ASN A 155 -13.63 12.92 13.52
C ASN A 155 -12.32 12.70 14.29
N GLU A 156 -11.34 12.03 13.70
CA GLU A 156 -10.01 11.87 14.27
C GLU A 156 -9.28 13.21 14.39
N LYS A 157 -9.42 14.12 13.41
CA LYS A 157 -8.84 15.47 13.49
C LYS A 157 -9.50 16.32 14.56
N SER A 158 -10.82 16.27 14.72
CA SER A 158 -11.51 16.95 15.81
C SER A 158 -11.16 16.35 17.17
N ASN A 159 -11.07 15.02 17.27
CA ASN A 159 -10.70 14.33 18.51
C ASN A 159 -9.24 14.58 18.89
N CYS A 160 -8.31 14.59 17.93
CA CYS A 160 -6.90 14.91 18.20
C CYS A 160 -6.72 16.39 18.63
N SER A 161 -7.55 17.29 18.09
CA SER A 161 -7.60 18.69 18.52
C SER A 161 -8.10 18.84 19.97
N SER A 162 -9.05 17.98 20.38
CA SER A 162 -9.56 17.91 21.75
C SER A 162 -8.60 17.18 22.70
N SER A 163 -7.98 16.08 22.27
CA SER A 163 -7.02 15.30 23.07
C SER A 163 -5.70 16.05 23.31
N LYS A 164 -5.24 16.89 22.38
CA LYS A 164 -4.12 17.82 22.63
C LYS A 164 -4.46 18.89 23.68
N LYS A 165 -5.73 19.33 23.78
CA LYS A 165 -6.17 20.21 24.87
C LYS A 165 -6.22 19.47 26.21
N ILE A 166 -6.62 18.19 26.21
CA ILE A 166 -6.66 17.36 27.42
C ILE A 166 -5.24 17.03 27.91
N SER A 167 -4.29 16.72 27.02
CA SER A 167 -2.90 16.45 27.42
C SER A 167 -2.12 17.68 27.88
N CYS A 168 -2.59 18.89 27.58
CA CYS A 168 -1.98 20.15 28.02
C CYS A 168 -2.58 20.68 29.34
N ASN A 169 -3.70 20.13 29.81
CA ASN A 169 -4.33 20.49 31.09
C ASN A 169 -3.91 19.56 32.25
N TYR A 170 -3.02 18.59 31.99
CA TYR A 170 -2.45 17.65 32.95
C TYR A 170 -0.90 17.70 32.94
N ALA A 171 -0.34 18.86 32.61
CA ALA A 171 1.09 19.18 32.71
C ALA A 171 1.28 20.44 33.54
#